data_AF-A0A838KHR5-F1
#
_entry.id   AF-A0A838KHR5-F1
#
_cell.length_a   1.000
_cell.length_b   1.000
_cell.length_c   1.000
_cell.angle_alpha   90.00
_cell.angle_beta   90.00
_cell.angle_gamma   90.00
#
_symmetry.space_group_name_H-M   'P 1'
#
loop_
_entity.id
_entity.type
_entity.pdbx_description
1 polymer ?
#
loop_
_entity_poly.entity_id
_entity_poly.type
_entity_poly.pdbx_seq_one_letter_code
_entity_poly.pdbx_strand_id
1 'polypeptide(L)'
;MTERRGTSAYGQLARLGFTDPTRAAANFATPALQLLGAGEQIRTALGRTADPDAALDALGRLLNAAADDEVTGSTTSRAQLVAALQDDERLRDRLLSVLGASRALADHLVRHPQQWRSLTDPARVRPTAAALRAELLT
;
A
#
# COMPACT_ATOMS: atom_id res chain seq x y z
N MET A 1 -1.81 24.65 -21.19
CA MET A 1 -1.50 23.27 -21.64
C MET A 1 -1.48 22.27 -20.47
N THR A 2 -2.45 22.39 -19.54
CA THR A 2 -2.46 21.64 -18.26
C THR A 2 -3.65 20.67 -18.19
N GLU A 3 -4.73 20.94 -18.94
CA GLU A 3 -5.97 20.15 -18.91
C GLU A 3 -5.82 18.75 -19.50
N ARG A 4 -5.02 18.58 -20.55
CA ARG A 4 -4.87 17.27 -21.24
C ARG A 4 -4.20 16.19 -20.38
N ARG A 5 -3.37 16.58 -19.40
CA ARG A 5 -2.72 15.63 -18.47
C ARG A 5 -3.67 15.21 -17.35
N GLY A 6 -4.52 16.11 -16.87
CA GLY A 6 -5.51 15.83 -15.82
C GLY A 6 -6.55 14.80 -16.25
N THR A 7 -7.13 14.96 -17.45
CA THR A 7 -8.08 14.00 -18.02
C THR A 7 -7.46 12.61 -18.24
N SER A 8 -6.18 12.56 -18.62
CA SER A 8 -5.45 11.30 -18.80
C SER A 8 -5.19 10.57 -17.47
N ALA A 9 -4.79 11.29 -16.43
CA ALA A 9 -4.54 10.71 -15.11
C ALA A 9 -5.85 10.22 -14.44
N TYR A 10 -6.92 11.01 -14.55
CA TYR A 10 -8.26 10.63 -14.08
C TYR A 10 -8.73 9.31 -14.75
N GLY A 11 -8.68 9.25 -16.08
CA GLY A 11 -9.11 8.06 -16.83
C GLY A 11 -8.27 6.82 -16.52
N GLN A 12 -6.99 6.98 -16.21
CA GLN A 12 -6.13 5.88 -15.78
C GLN A 12 -6.55 5.35 -14.39
N LEU A 13 -6.77 6.24 -13.42
CA LEU A 13 -7.19 5.85 -12.07
C LEU A 13 -8.58 5.19 -12.06
N ALA A 14 -9.54 5.70 -12.85
CA ALA A 14 -10.84 5.07 -13.01
C ALA A 14 -10.74 3.64 -13.57
N ARG A 15 -9.83 3.40 -14.53
CA ARG A 15 -9.57 2.05 -15.08
C ARG A 15 -8.89 1.11 -14.10
N LEU A 16 -8.16 1.65 -13.13
CA LEU A 16 -7.55 0.89 -12.04
C LEU A 16 -8.53 0.58 -10.90
N GLY A 17 -9.80 1.00 -11.00
CA GLY A 17 -10.83 0.67 -10.03
C GLY A 17 -10.96 1.67 -8.87
N PHE A 18 -10.33 2.85 -8.96
CA PHE A 18 -10.62 3.94 -8.02
C PHE A 18 -12.02 4.49 -8.26
N THR A 19 -12.82 4.53 -7.19
CA THR A 19 -14.18 5.08 -7.17
C THR A 19 -14.17 6.60 -7.16
N ASP A 20 -13.15 7.21 -6.53
CA ASP A 20 -12.93 8.66 -6.56
C ASP A 20 -11.54 8.99 -7.14
N PRO A 21 -11.41 9.02 -8.48
CA PRO A 21 -10.12 9.29 -9.12
C PRO A 21 -9.56 10.69 -8.82
N THR A 22 -10.43 11.65 -8.50
CA THR A 22 -10.02 13.02 -8.15
C THR A 22 -9.36 13.03 -6.77
N ARG A 23 -10.00 12.41 -5.77
CA ARG A 23 -9.42 12.26 -4.44
C ARG A 23 -8.15 11.42 -4.50
N ALA A 24 -8.13 10.33 -5.27
CA ALA A 24 -6.94 9.52 -5.45
C ALA A 24 -5.77 10.34 -6.03
N ALA A 25 -6.01 11.14 -7.06
CA ALA A 25 -5.00 12.04 -7.62
C ALA A 25 -4.48 13.06 -6.60
N ALA A 26 -5.37 13.64 -5.78
CA ALA A 26 -4.98 14.54 -4.70
C ALA A 26 -4.11 13.84 -3.64
N ASN A 27 -4.48 12.61 -3.24
CA ASN A 27 -3.68 11.80 -2.32
C ASN A 27 -2.28 11.53 -2.88
N PHE A 28 -2.16 11.13 -4.15
CA PHE A 28 -0.86 10.93 -4.79
C PHE A 28 0.01 12.20 -4.86
N ALA A 29 -0.60 13.38 -4.77
CA ALA A 29 0.13 14.66 -4.73
C ALA A 29 0.64 15.03 -3.32
N THR A 30 0.27 14.28 -2.28
CA THR A 30 0.74 14.53 -0.91
C THR A 30 2.25 14.25 -0.77
N PRO A 31 2.99 14.98 0.09
CA PRO A 31 4.43 14.78 0.26
C PRO A 31 4.80 13.34 0.65
N ALA A 32 3.99 12.67 1.48
CA ALA A 32 4.23 11.30 1.90
C ALA A 32 4.19 10.32 0.73
N LEU A 33 3.19 10.43 -0.14
CA LEU A 33 3.03 9.53 -1.29
C LEU A 33 3.97 9.89 -2.44
N GLN A 34 4.42 11.14 -2.56
CA GLN A 34 5.44 11.53 -3.54
C GLN A 34 6.80 10.85 -3.30
N LEU A 35 7.09 10.41 -2.08
CA LEU A 35 8.32 9.64 -1.75
C LEU A 35 8.36 8.29 -2.47
N LEU A 36 7.20 7.73 -2.81
CA LEU A 36 7.11 6.48 -3.56
C LEU A 36 7.45 6.67 -5.05
N GLY A 37 7.75 7.91 -5.48
CA GLY A 37 8.11 8.26 -6.85
C GLY A 37 6.89 8.43 -7.77
N ALA A 38 7.13 8.50 -9.09
CA ALA A 38 6.09 8.58 -10.13
C ALA A 38 5.34 7.22 -10.31
N GLY A 39 5.03 6.56 -9.21
CA GLY A 39 4.85 5.12 -9.04
C GLY A 39 3.70 4.50 -9.83
N GLU A 40 3.95 4.23 -11.11
CA GLU A 40 3.06 3.38 -11.92
C GLU A 40 2.89 1.98 -11.30
N GLN A 41 3.96 1.44 -10.70
CA GLN A 41 3.93 0.15 -10.01
C GLN A 41 3.01 0.18 -8.77
N ILE A 42 3.08 1.25 -7.96
CA ILE A 42 2.19 1.43 -6.81
C ILE A 42 0.73 1.60 -7.27
N ARG A 43 0.48 2.41 -8.31
CA ARG A 43 -0.87 2.58 -8.87
C ARG A 43 -1.44 1.27 -9.40
N THR A 44 -0.63 0.51 -10.13
CA THR A 44 -1.03 -0.79 -10.68
C THR A 44 -1.30 -1.79 -9.56
N ALA A 45 -0.46 -1.85 -8.51
CA ALA A 45 -0.65 -2.73 -7.37
C ALA A 45 -1.90 -2.35 -6.57
N LEU A 46 -2.15 -1.06 -6.33
CA LEU A 46 -3.37 -0.56 -5.70
C LEU A 46 -4.63 -0.98 -6.47
N GLY A 47 -4.60 -0.92 -7.81
CA GLY A 47 -5.72 -1.36 -8.64
C GLY A 47 -6.02 -2.86 -8.61
N ARG A 48 -5.15 -3.68 -7.99
CA ARG A 48 -5.39 -5.11 -7.75
C ARG A 48 -5.93 -5.40 -6.34
N THR A 49 -6.04 -4.38 -5.50
CA THR A 49 -6.57 -4.54 -4.14
C THR A 49 -8.10 -4.57 -4.15
N ALA A 50 -8.70 -5.04 -3.04
CA ALA A 50 -10.14 -5.13 -2.91
C ALA A 50 -10.84 -3.76 -2.90
N ASP A 51 -10.18 -2.74 -2.32
CA ASP A 51 -10.63 -1.35 -2.28
C ASP A 51 -9.42 -0.43 -2.48
N PRO A 52 -9.16 0.04 -3.72
CA PRO A 52 -8.01 0.88 -4.04
C PRO A 52 -8.01 2.23 -3.32
N ASP A 53 -9.19 2.83 -3.11
CA ASP A 53 -9.34 4.11 -2.42
C ASP A 53 -8.98 3.96 -0.93
N ALA A 54 -9.52 2.93 -0.26
CA ALA A 54 -9.21 2.64 1.13
C ALA A 54 -7.73 2.28 1.32
N ALA A 55 -7.16 1.49 0.41
CA ALA A 55 -5.74 1.12 0.44
C ALA A 55 -4.83 2.35 0.30
N LEU A 56 -5.14 3.26 -0.62
CA LEU A 56 -4.37 4.49 -0.84
C LEU A 56 -4.43 5.45 0.37
N ASP A 57 -5.62 5.64 0.93
CA ASP A 57 -5.82 6.47 2.13
C ASP A 57 -5.03 5.91 3.33
N ALA A 58 -5.16 4.60 3.56
CA ALA A 58 -4.44 3.91 4.64
C ALA A 58 -2.92 3.95 4.45
N LEU A 59 -2.42 3.82 3.22
CA LEU A 59 -1.00 3.91 2.90
C LEU A 59 -0.44 5.31 3.23
N GLY A 60 -1.15 6.37 2.83
CA GLY A 60 -0.77 7.73 3.16
C GLY A 60 -0.70 7.97 4.68
N ARG A 61 -1.69 7.48 5.42
CA ARG A 61 -1.71 7.54 6.90
C ARG A 61 -0.54 6.77 7.53
N LEU A 62 -0.24 5.57 7.01
CA LEU A 62 0.87 4.74 7.50
C LEU A 62 2.23 5.41 7.27
N LEU A 63 2.44 6.02 6.10
CA LEU A 63 3.68 6.74 5.81
C LEU A 63 3.84 7.94 6.74
N ASN A 64 2.79 8.71 7.00
CA ASN A 64 2.84 9.82 7.95
C ASN A 64 3.15 9.35 9.37
N ALA A 65 2.46 8.30 9.86
CA ALA A 65 2.72 7.74 11.18
C ALA A 65 4.16 7.22 11.32
N ALA A 66 4.72 6.60 10.26
CA ALA A 66 6.11 6.20 10.25
C ALA A 66 7.09 7.39 10.30
N ALA A 67 6.70 8.57 9.79
CA ALA A 67 7.50 9.79 9.93
C ALA A 67 7.48 10.33 11.37
N ASP A 68 6.32 10.29 12.02
CA ASP A 68 6.18 10.74 13.40
C ASP A 68 6.94 9.82 14.37
N ASP A 69 6.91 8.51 14.13
CA ASP A 69 7.71 7.52 14.88
C ASP A 69 9.23 7.75 14.73
N GLU A 70 9.71 8.18 13.54
CA GLU A 70 11.13 8.56 13.35
C GLU A 70 11.52 9.74 14.25
N VAL A 71 10.68 10.77 14.33
CA VAL A 71 10.93 11.98 15.12
C VAL A 71 10.97 11.69 16.62
N THR A 72 10.18 10.71 17.07
CA THR A 72 10.12 10.30 18.48
C THR A 72 11.22 9.30 18.89
N GLY A 73 12.10 8.91 17.97
CA GLY A 73 13.24 8.01 18.23
C GLY A 73 12.91 6.52 18.20
N SER A 74 11.78 6.13 17.61
CA SER A 74 11.39 4.73 17.42
C SER A 74 12.18 4.04 16.28
N THR A 75 12.31 2.72 16.35
CA THR A 75 13.11 1.87 15.43
C THR A 75 12.59 1.82 13.98
N THR A 76 11.46 2.45 13.67
CA THR A 76 10.88 2.43 12.31
C THR A 76 11.20 3.70 11.56
N SER A 77 11.88 3.53 10.43
CA SER A 77 12.07 4.60 9.47
C SER A 77 11.06 4.52 8.34
N ARG A 78 10.32 5.60 8.09
CA ARG A 78 9.53 5.83 6.87
C ARG A 78 10.38 5.62 5.62
N ALA A 79 11.65 6.02 5.63
CA ALA A 79 12.56 5.76 4.52
C ALA A 79 12.73 4.25 4.25
N GLN A 80 12.81 3.42 5.30
CA GLN A 80 12.87 1.96 5.14
C GLN A 80 11.56 1.39 4.58
N LEU A 81 10.40 1.90 5.02
CA LEU A 81 9.11 1.48 4.47
C LEU A 81 8.99 1.85 2.98
N VAL A 82 9.39 3.07 2.61
CA VAL A 82 9.41 3.53 1.21
C VAL A 82 10.33 2.66 0.36
N ALA A 83 11.57 2.40 0.83
CA ALA A 83 12.50 1.53 0.13
C ALA A 83 11.95 0.12 -0.04
N ALA A 84 11.39 -0.47 1.01
CA ALA A 84 10.81 -1.82 0.94
C ALA A 84 9.62 -1.90 -0.04
N LEU A 85 8.78 -0.87 -0.10
CA LEU A 85 7.69 -0.77 -1.08
C LEU A 85 8.17 -0.62 -2.53
N GLN A 86 9.35 -0.04 -2.75
CA GLN A 86 9.96 0.11 -4.07
C GLN A 86 10.67 -1.18 -4.51
N ASP A 87 11.43 -1.79 -3.60
CA ASP A 87 12.35 -2.90 -3.90
C ASP A 87 11.68 -4.28 -3.83
N ASP A 88 10.68 -4.49 -2.98
CA ASP A 88 10.01 -5.79 -2.80
C ASP A 88 8.56 -5.77 -3.30
N GLU A 89 8.35 -6.33 -4.50
CA GLU A 89 7.03 -6.47 -5.11
C GLU A 89 6.07 -7.32 -4.28
N ARG A 90 6.56 -8.39 -3.65
CA ARG A 90 5.72 -9.30 -2.85
C ARG A 90 5.24 -8.61 -1.58
N LEU A 91 6.13 -7.88 -0.91
CA LEU A 91 5.77 -7.07 0.25
C LEU A 91 4.75 -6.01 -0.16
N ARG A 92 5.01 -5.28 -1.24
CA ARG A 92 4.11 -4.24 -1.76
C ARG A 92 2.71 -4.80 -1.99
N ASP A 93 2.59 -5.91 -2.73
CA ASP A 93 1.29 -6.51 -3.02
C ASP A 93 0.58 -7.00 -1.75
N ARG A 94 1.30 -7.64 -0.82
CA ARG A 94 0.74 -8.10 0.46
C ARG A 94 0.24 -6.96 1.33
N LEU A 95 1.07 -5.93 1.51
CA LEU A 95 0.72 -4.77 2.33
C LEU A 95 -0.49 -4.05 1.73
N LEU A 96 -0.47 -3.74 0.43
CA LEU A 96 -1.59 -3.05 -0.21
C LEU A 96 -2.88 -3.90 -0.20
N SER A 97 -2.77 -5.21 -0.38
CA SER A 97 -3.92 -6.13 -0.26
C SER A 97 -4.52 -6.10 1.14
N VAL A 98 -3.68 -6.11 2.18
CA VAL A 98 -4.13 -5.99 3.58
C VAL A 98 -4.83 -4.66 3.82
N LEU A 99 -4.25 -3.55 3.37
CA LEU A 99 -4.81 -2.22 3.58
C LEU A 99 -6.15 -2.05 2.87
N GLY A 100 -6.30 -2.59 1.66
CA GLY A 100 -7.56 -2.56 0.90
C GLY A 100 -8.61 -3.56 1.37
N ALA A 101 -8.22 -4.66 2.01
CA ALA A 101 -9.15 -5.69 2.47
C ALA A 101 -9.64 -5.50 3.91
N SER A 102 -8.87 -4.82 4.78
CA SER A 102 -9.19 -4.72 6.20
C SER A 102 -8.84 -3.36 6.80
N ARG A 103 -9.89 -2.56 7.06
CA ARG A 103 -9.75 -1.28 7.77
C ARG A 103 -9.18 -1.44 9.17
N ALA A 104 -9.58 -2.47 9.91
CA ALA A 104 -9.09 -2.70 11.26
C ALA A 104 -7.58 -2.97 11.28
N LEU A 105 -7.08 -3.74 10.31
CA LEU A 105 -5.65 -4.03 10.20
C LEU A 105 -4.87 -2.84 9.67
N ALA A 106 -5.45 -2.04 8.76
CA ALA A 106 -4.89 -0.76 8.36
C ALA A 106 -4.72 0.20 9.55
N ASP A 107 -5.77 0.39 10.35
CA ASP A 107 -5.72 1.26 11.54
C ASP A 107 -4.73 0.75 12.59
N HIS A 108 -4.59 -0.58 12.70
CA HIS A 108 -3.58 -1.21 13.55
C HIS A 108 -2.14 -0.91 13.09
N LEU A 109 -1.87 -1.03 11.79
CA LEU A 109 -0.57 -0.68 11.22
C LEU A 109 -0.24 0.81 11.35
N VAL A 110 -1.23 1.70 11.22
CA VAL A 110 -1.04 3.14 11.45
C VAL A 110 -0.64 3.41 12.91
N ARG A 111 -1.23 2.70 13.88
CA ARG A 111 -0.85 2.81 15.31
C ARG A 111 0.48 2.15 15.63
N HIS A 112 0.90 1.16 14.84
CA HIS A 112 2.14 0.42 15.05
C HIS A 112 2.91 0.24 13.74
N PRO A 113 3.47 1.32 13.16
CA PRO A 113 4.09 1.29 11.83
C PRO A 113 5.10 0.16 11.66
N GLN A 114 5.94 -0.06 12.66
CA GLN A 114 6.93 -1.15 12.79
C GLN A 114 6.48 -2.52 12.30
N GLN A 115 5.20 -2.83 12.48
CA GLN A 115 4.67 -4.16 12.24
C GLN A 115 4.46 -4.49 10.76
N TRP A 116 4.63 -3.53 9.84
CA TRP A 116 4.66 -3.82 8.40
C TRP A 116 5.75 -4.86 8.07
N ARG A 117 6.85 -4.90 8.85
CA ARG A 117 7.95 -5.86 8.69
C ARG A 117 7.52 -7.31 8.91
N SER A 118 6.43 -7.56 9.65
CA SER A 118 5.90 -8.92 9.79
C SER A 118 5.40 -9.51 8.45
N LEU A 119 5.19 -8.67 7.44
CA LEU A 119 4.78 -9.08 6.09
C LEU A 119 5.96 -9.45 5.17
N THR A 120 7.20 -9.12 5.57
CA THR A 120 8.43 -9.52 4.85
C THR A 120 8.84 -10.96 5.16
N ASP A 121 8.22 -11.59 6.16
CA ASP A 121 8.57 -12.95 6.58
C ASP A 121 8.36 -13.94 5.43
N PRO A 122 9.45 -14.55 4.90
CA PRO A 122 9.35 -15.55 3.84
C PRO A 122 8.71 -16.85 4.34
N ALA A 123 8.70 -17.12 5.65
CA ALA A 123 8.02 -18.29 6.21
C ALA A 123 6.49 -18.16 6.11
N ARG A 124 5.96 -16.94 5.98
CA ARG A 124 4.53 -16.68 5.73
C ARG A 124 4.20 -16.72 4.23
N VAL A 125 4.65 -17.75 3.53
CA VAL A 125 4.16 -18.04 2.17
C VAL A 125 2.76 -18.61 2.30
N ARG A 126 1.79 -18.00 1.62
CA ARG A 126 0.44 -18.57 1.49
C ARG A 126 0.57 -19.99 0.93
N PRO A 127 0.06 -21.02 1.61
CA PRO A 127 0.10 -22.39 1.09
C PRO A 127 -0.57 -22.45 -0.28
N THR A 128 -0.04 -23.28 -1.18
CA THR A 128 -0.76 -23.54 -2.42
C THR A 128 -2.10 -24.22 -2.09
N ALA A 129 -3.09 -24.08 -2.98
CA ALA A 129 -4.37 -24.75 -2.78
C ALA A 129 -4.23 -26.29 -2.69
N ALA A 130 -3.16 -26.86 -3.27
CA ALA A 130 -2.83 -28.27 -3.13
C ALA A 130 -2.25 -28.60 -1.74
N ALA A 131 -1.30 -27.80 -1.25
CA ALA A 131 -0.71 -27.98 0.07
C ALA A 131 -1.77 -27.87 1.18
N LEU A 132 -2.63 -26.86 1.11
CA LEU A 132 -3.71 -26.67 2.08
C LEU A 132 -4.71 -27.84 2.08
N ARG A 133 -5.03 -28.39 0.90
CA ARG A 133 -5.89 -29.58 0.80
C ARG A 133 -5.24 -30.81 1.42
N ALA A 134 -3.94 -31.00 1.24
CA ALA A 134 -3.22 -32.12 1.83
C ALA A 134 -3.23 -32.06 3.37
N GLU A 135 -3.02 -30.88 3.95
CA GLU A 135 -3.05 -30.68 5.42
C GLU A 135 -4.44 -30.89 6.03
N LEU A 136 -5.52 -30.53 5.32
CA LEU A 136 -6.88 -30.65 5.84
C LEU A 136 -7.47 -32.07 5.73
N LEU A 137 -6.78 -32.99 5.05
CA LEU A 137 -7.21 -34.37 4.83
C LEU A 137 -6.40 -35.38 5.66
N THR A 138 -5.51 -34.91 6.53
CA THR A 138 -4.76 -35.70 7.52
C THR A 138 -5.31 -35.48 8.92
#